data_AF-A0A143Y333-F1
#
_entry.id   AF-A0A143Y333-F1
#
_cell.length_a   1.000
_cell.length_b   1.000
_cell.length_c   1.000
_cell.angle_alpha   90.00
_cell.angle_beta   90.00
_cell.angle_gamma   90.00
#
_symmetry.space_group_name_H-M   'P 1'
#
loop_
_entity.id
_entity.type
_entity.pdbx_description
1 polymer ?
#
loop_
_entity_poly.entity_id
_entity_poly.type
_entity_poly.pdbx_seq_one_letter_code
_entity_poly.pdbx_strand_id
1 'polypeptide(L)'
;MNKSIVIIGAGGHGKVIADIIQKSGDTVKGFLDDAFEIDENFIGFPVLGKVRDYKNYIENQFIVAIGNAKIRERIVTKMVKVHWYTAIHPDAVIAGFDTSIGEGSAVMANAVVNAGTKVGKHCIINSGAVVEHDNIIEDFVHVSVGAKLAGTVHIGKRTWIGIGATVSNNLNICQDCMIGAGAVIIKNVNKVGTYIGVPAERVEMKKKVISNNLLGGGRPYLIFNNWKYSLYAGFLEEKRYAV
;
A
#
# COMPACT_ATOMS: atom_id res chain seq x y z
N MET A 1 10.40 -3.60 -25.91
CA MET A 1 10.11 -5.01 -25.55
C MET A 1 9.08 -4.97 -24.44
N ASN A 2 7.93 -5.64 -24.61
CA ASN A 2 6.90 -5.69 -23.57
C ASN A 2 7.43 -6.57 -22.43
N LYS A 3 7.44 -6.04 -21.20
CA LYS A 3 7.86 -6.81 -20.04
C LYS A 3 6.78 -7.83 -19.70
N SER A 4 7.17 -8.99 -19.20
CA SER A 4 6.27 -10.00 -18.66
C SER A 4 6.31 -9.93 -17.14
N ILE A 5 5.17 -9.71 -16.49
CA ILE A 5 5.07 -9.43 -15.05
C ILE A 5 4.25 -10.52 -14.35
N VAL A 6 4.79 -11.05 -13.25
CA VAL A 6 4.06 -11.88 -12.28
C VAL A 6 3.63 -11.02 -11.09
N ILE A 7 2.33 -11.04 -10.77
CA ILE A 7 1.76 -10.27 -9.68
C ILE A 7 1.62 -11.15 -8.43
N ILE A 8 2.11 -10.69 -7.29
CA ILE A 8 1.99 -11.41 -6.02
C ILE A 8 0.83 -10.83 -5.22
N GLY A 9 -0.22 -11.62 -5.06
CA GLY A 9 -1.49 -11.20 -4.45
C GLY A 9 -2.59 -10.98 -5.50
N ALA A 10 -3.52 -11.92 -5.56
CA ALA A 10 -4.73 -11.90 -6.36
C ALA A 10 -5.92 -11.34 -5.55
N GLY A 11 -5.71 -10.15 -4.99
CA GLY A 11 -6.70 -9.38 -4.23
C GLY A 11 -7.25 -8.19 -5.01
N GLY A 12 -7.95 -7.28 -4.32
CA GLY A 12 -8.45 -6.04 -4.93
C GLY A 12 -7.34 -5.19 -5.53
N HIS A 13 -6.27 -4.95 -4.76
CA HIS A 13 -5.07 -4.26 -5.22
C HIS A 13 -4.40 -4.97 -6.42
N GLY A 14 -4.38 -6.31 -6.44
CA GLY A 14 -3.89 -7.09 -7.59
C GLY A 14 -4.63 -6.80 -8.89
N LYS A 15 -5.94 -6.54 -8.84
CA LYS A 15 -6.73 -6.13 -10.01
C LYS A 15 -6.26 -4.79 -10.56
N VAL A 16 -6.02 -3.82 -9.67
CA VAL A 16 -5.56 -2.47 -10.05
C VAL A 16 -4.16 -2.53 -10.67
N ILE A 17 -3.26 -3.33 -10.09
CA ILE A 17 -1.91 -3.51 -10.64
C ILE A 17 -1.95 -4.17 -12.02
N ALA A 18 -2.81 -5.18 -12.23
CA ALA A 18 -2.98 -5.80 -13.54
C ALA A 18 -3.45 -4.79 -14.60
N ASP A 19 -4.41 -3.93 -14.26
CA ASP A 19 -4.87 -2.85 -15.15
C ASP A 19 -3.74 -1.88 -15.51
N ILE A 20 -2.91 -1.47 -14.52
CA ILE A 20 -1.73 -0.64 -14.78
C ILE A 20 -0.77 -1.29 -15.76
N ILE A 21 -0.42 -2.56 -15.53
CA ILE A 21 0.51 -3.30 -16.39
C ILE A 21 0.00 -3.33 -17.83
N GLN A 22 -1.30 -3.64 -18.03
CA GLN A 22 -1.90 -3.65 -19.36
C GLN A 22 -1.90 -2.26 -20.02
N LYS A 23 -2.27 -1.21 -19.28
CA LYS A 23 -2.29 0.17 -19.79
C LYS A 23 -0.90 0.71 -20.12
N SER A 24 0.13 0.23 -19.43
CA SER A 24 1.53 0.54 -19.73
C SER A 24 2.07 -0.21 -20.96
N GLY A 25 1.26 -1.07 -21.59
CA GLY A 25 1.67 -1.89 -22.74
C GLY A 25 2.49 -3.12 -22.39
N ASP A 26 2.60 -3.45 -21.10
CA ASP A 26 3.27 -4.64 -20.60
C ASP A 26 2.29 -5.82 -20.45
N THR A 27 2.83 -7.03 -20.21
CA THR A 27 2.05 -8.27 -20.17
C THR A 27 1.91 -8.80 -18.75
N VAL A 28 0.67 -9.05 -18.33
CA VAL A 28 0.40 -9.82 -17.10
C VAL A 28 0.57 -11.31 -17.40
N LYS A 29 1.60 -11.93 -16.81
CA LYS A 29 1.87 -13.38 -16.93
C LYS A 29 0.88 -14.20 -16.11
N GLY A 30 0.50 -13.69 -14.95
CA GLY A 30 -0.40 -14.35 -14.00
C GLY A 30 -0.13 -13.93 -12.56
N PHE A 31 -0.81 -14.59 -11.64
CA PHE A 31 -0.76 -14.29 -10.20
C PHE A 31 -0.13 -15.41 -9.39
N LEU A 32 0.59 -15.06 -8.33
CA LEU A 32 0.93 -15.99 -7.24
C LEU A 32 0.17 -15.57 -5.98
N ASP A 33 -0.55 -16.51 -5.36
CA ASP A 33 -1.38 -16.21 -4.19
C ASP A 33 -1.46 -17.39 -3.21
N ASP A 34 -1.23 -17.10 -1.93
CA ASP A 34 -1.21 -18.12 -0.87
C ASP A 34 -2.61 -18.49 -0.33
N ALA A 35 -3.68 -17.76 -0.69
CA ALA A 35 -5.04 -18.03 -0.23
C ALA A 35 -5.52 -19.44 -0.58
N PHE A 36 -6.27 -20.06 0.35
CA PHE A 36 -6.70 -21.46 0.24
C PHE A 36 -7.77 -21.71 -0.82
N GLU A 37 -8.59 -20.70 -1.14
CA GLU A 37 -9.65 -20.79 -2.14
C GLU A 37 -9.47 -19.67 -3.15
N ILE A 38 -8.64 -19.93 -4.14
CA ILE A 38 -8.58 -19.10 -5.33
C ILE A 38 -8.79 -19.99 -6.54
N ASP A 39 -9.66 -19.53 -7.43
CA ASP A 39 -9.89 -20.19 -8.70
C ASP A 39 -8.58 -20.19 -9.51
N GLU A 40 -8.40 -21.16 -10.39
CA GLU A 40 -7.22 -21.24 -11.28
C GLU A 40 -7.12 -20.02 -12.23
N ASN A 41 -8.20 -19.23 -12.34
CA ASN A 41 -8.27 -17.99 -13.06
C ASN A 41 -8.69 -16.83 -12.14
N PHE A 42 -7.98 -15.71 -12.21
CA PHE A 42 -8.32 -14.46 -11.54
C PHE A 42 -8.35 -13.33 -12.56
N ILE A 43 -9.53 -12.69 -12.73
CA ILE A 43 -9.79 -11.59 -13.67
C ILE A 43 -9.30 -11.83 -15.11
N GLY A 44 -9.39 -13.08 -15.59
CA GLY A 44 -8.96 -13.46 -16.94
C GLY A 44 -7.51 -13.92 -17.04
N PHE A 45 -6.73 -13.88 -15.96
CA PHE A 45 -5.34 -14.34 -15.92
C PHE A 45 -5.18 -15.60 -15.06
N PRO A 46 -4.18 -16.46 -15.34
CA PRO A 46 -3.96 -17.66 -14.55
C PRO A 46 -3.42 -17.33 -13.15
N VAL A 47 -3.85 -18.09 -12.16
CA VAL A 47 -3.16 -18.21 -10.87
C VAL A 47 -2.10 -19.30 -11.01
N LEU A 48 -0.85 -18.88 -11.06
CA LEU A 48 0.33 -19.68 -11.38
C LEU A 48 0.76 -20.62 -10.23
N GLY A 49 0.25 -20.39 -9.03
CA GLY A 49 0.60 -21.17 -7.84
C GLY A 49 0.70 -20.32 -6.59
N LYS A 50 1.49 -20.80 -5.62
CA LYS A 50 1.76 -20.15 -4.34
C LYS A 50 2.94 -19.21 -4.46
N VAL A 51 3.08 -18.26 -3.53
CA VAL A 51 4.19 -17.28 -3.56
C VAL A 51 5.56 -17.98 -3.54
N ARG A 52 5.65 -19.13 -2.86
CA ARG A 52 6.88 -19.95 -2.82
C ARG A 52 7.34 -20.45 -4.20
N ASP A 53 6.46 -20.50 -5.19
CA ASP A 53 6.72 -21.03 -6.53
C ASP A 53 7.35 -19.98 -7.46
N TYR A 54 7.63 -18.76 -6.97
CA TYR A 54 8.18 -17.64 -7.76
C TYR A 54 9.44 -17.99 -8.57
N LYS A 55 10.25 -18.93 -8.08
CA LYS A 55 11.50 -19.35 -8.74
C LYS A 55 11.26 -19.99 -10.11
N ASN A 56 10.06 -20.53 -10.35
CA ASN A 56 9.67 -21.09 -11.64
C ASN A 56 9.42 -20.02 -12.71
N TYR A 57 9.44 -18.75 -12.33
CA TYR A 57 9.12 -17.60 -13.18
C TYR A 57 10.18 -16.49 -13.08
N ILE A 58 11.40 -16.83 -12.65
CA ILE A 58 12.45 -15.86 -12.27
C ILE A 58 12.92 -14.97 -13.44
N GLU A 59 12.68 -15.40 -14.68
CA GLU A 59 12.92 -14.64 -15.91
C GLU A 59 11.96 -13.46 -16.09
N ASN A 60 10.84 -13.45 -15.37
CA ASN A 60 9.85 -12.36 -15.39
C ASN A 60 10.21 -11.28 -14.37
N GLN A 61 9.56 -10.11 -14.50
CA GLN A 61 9.55 -9.13 -13.43
C GLN A 61 8.40 -9.41 -12.46
N PHE A 62 8.53 -8.95 -11.22
CA PHE A 62 7.56 -9.21 -10.16
C PHE A 62 7.07 -7.93 -9.53
N ILE A 63 5.84 -7.91 -9.04
CA ILE A 63 5.32 -6.83 -8.20
C ILE A 63 4.45 -7.40 -7.09
N VAL A 64 4.63 -6.89 -5.86
CA VAL A 64 3.84 -7.33 -4.71
C VAL A 64 2.62 -6.45 -4.53
N ALA A 65 1.46 -6.98 -4.92
CA ALA A 65 0.18 -6.31 -4.87
C ALA A 65 -0.55 -6.52 -3.53
N ILE A 66 0.14 -6.25 -2.42
CA ILE A 66 -0.38 -6.43 -1.05
C ILE A 66 -0.23 -5.12 -0.28
N GLY A 67 -1.35 -4.54 0.15
CA GLY A 67 -1.36 -3.26 0.88
C GLY A 67 -0.65 -3.29 2.23
N ASN A 68 -0.75 -4.40 2.98
CA ASN A 68 -0.08 -4.51 4.29
C ASN A 68 1.45 -4.47 4.14
N ALA A 69 2.06 -3.39 4.64
CA ALA A 69 3.49 -3.12 4.49
C ALA A 69 4.39 -4.22 5.09
N LYS A 70 4.02 -4.78 6.25
CA LYS A 70 4.79 -5.85 6.90
C LYS A 70 4.74 -7.16 6.13
N ILE A 71 3.58 -7.52 5.59
CA ILE A 71 3.44 -8.71 4.74
C ILE A 71 4.23 -8.50 3.44
N ARG A 72 4.08 -7.33 2.79
CA ARG A 72 4.81 -6.97 1.58
C ARG A 72 6.32 -7.05 1.78
N GLU A 73 6.85 -6.44 2.84
CA GLU A 73 8.28 -6.52 3.19
C GLU A 73 8.73 -7.96 3.44
N ARG A 74 7.94 -8.76 4.17
CA ARG A 74 8.26 -10.17 4.44
C ARG A 74 8.36 -11.00 3.16
N ILE A 75 7.49 -10.76 2.18
CA ILE A 75 7.53 -11.45 0.88
C ILE A 75 8.77 -11.03 0.10
N VAL A 76 8.97 -9.73 -0.06
CA VAL A 76 10.14 -9.17 -0.77
C VAL A 76 11.45 -9.72 -0.20
N THR A 77 11.57 -9.77 1.12
CA THR A 77 12.79 -10.25 1.81
C THR A 77 13.06 -11.74 1.57
N LYS A 78 12.02 -12.54 1.33
CA LYS A 78 12.15 -13.99 1.04
C LYS A 78 12.43 -14.30 -0.43
N MET A 79 12.22 -13.33 -1.30
CA MET A 79 12.38 -13.47 -2.75
C MET A 79 13.74 -12.93 -3.17
N VAL A 80 14.64 -13.84 -3.54
CA VAL A 80 16.03 -13.50 -3.88
C VAL A 80 16.25 -13.57 -5.38
N LYS A 81 17.14 -12.71 -5.90
CA LYS A 81 17.49 -12.61 -7.33
C LYS A 81 16.30 -12.31 -8.24
N VAL A 82 15.34 -11.54 -7.74
CA VAL A 82 14.14 -11.12 -8.45
C VAL A 82 14.35 -9.72 -9.03
N HIS A 83 13.82 -9.49 -10.23
CA HIS A 83 13.70 -8.16 -10.80
C HIS A 83 12.32 -7.58 -10.46
N TRP A 84 12.29 -6.45 -9.75
CA TRP A 84 11.03 -5.81 -9.36
C TRP A 84 10.52 -4.86 -10.46
N TYR A 85 9.24 -5.00 -10.78
CA TYR A 85 8.51 -4.08 -11.64
C TYR A 85 8.05 -2.87 -10.84
N THR A 86 8.31 -1.67 -11.34
CA THR A 86 7.72 -0.43 -10.82
C THR A 86 6.49 -0.10 -11.66
N ALA A 87 5.31 -0.21 -11.05
CA ALA A 87 4.04 0.04 -11.74
C ALA A 87 3.68 1.52 -11.65
N ILE A 88 3.68 2.22 -12.78
CA ILE A 88 3.25 3.62 -12.84
C ILE A 88 2.10 3.67 -13.85
N HIS A 89 0.92 4.05 -13.37
CA HIS A 89 -0.24 4.23 -14.24
C HIS A 89 0.03 5.37 -15.24
N PRO A 90 -0.35 5.25 -16.53
CA PRO A 90 -0.12 6.31 -17.52
C PRO A 90 -0.74 7.67 -17.17
N ASP A 91 -1.88 7.67 -16.48
CA ASP A 91 -2.54 8.89 -15.97
C ASP A 91 -1.95 9.43 -14.65
N ALA A 92 -0.85 8.86 -14.14
CA ALA A 92 -0.12 9.45 -13.02
C ALA A 92 0.77 10.60 -13.50
N VAL A 93 0.88 11.67 -12.71
CA VAL A 93 1.75 12.81 -13.01
C VAL A 93 2.99 12.73 -12.15
N ILE A 94 4.13 12.44 -12.79
CA ILE A 94 5.44 12.37 -12.13
C ILE A 94 6.29 13.54 -12.63
N ALA A 95 6.77 14.37 -11.73
CA ALA A 95 7.68 15.46 -12.09
C ALA A 95 9.01 14.92 -12.63
N GLY A 96 9.57 15.60 -13.64
CA GLY A 96 10.84 15.20 -14.26
C GLY A 96 12.09 15.70 -13.53
N PHE A 97 11.96 16.66 -12.62
CA PHE A 97 13.09 17.29 -11.93
C PHE A 97 13.35 16.64 -10.59
N ASP A 98 14.55 16.05 -10.46
CA ASP A 98 15.08 15.46 -9.23
C ASP A 98 14.09 14.52 -8.50
N THR A 99 13.25 13.80 -9.25
CA THR A 99 12.25 12.89 -8.71
C THR A 99 12.69 11.45 -8.95
N SER A 100 12.56 10.58 -7.96
CA SER A 100 12.92 9.16 -8.09
C SER A 100 11.89 8.26 -7.43
N ILE A 101 11.56 7.13 -8.07
CA ILE A 101 10.66 6.11 -7.54
C ILE A 101 11.41 4.78 -7.48
N GLY A 102 11.50 4.21 -6.28
CA GLY A 102 12.20 2.96 -6.03
C GLY A 102 11.53 1.75 -6.71
N GLU A 103 12.32 0.70 -6.89
CA GLU A 103 11.86 -0.56 -7.49
C GLU A 103 10.70 -1.19 -6.69
N GLY A 104 9.80 -1.87 -7.41
CA GLY A 104 8.67 -2.57 -6.79
C GLY A 104 7.58 -1.67 -6.24
N SER A 105 7.72 -0.35 -6.36
CA SER A 105 6.71 0.64 -5.99
C SER A 105 5.59 0.73 -7.02
N ALA A 106 4.41 1.12 -6.56
CA ALA A 106 3.24 1.34 -7.40
C ALA A 106 2.72 2.77 -7.26
N VAL A 107 2.48 3.44 -8.38
CA VAL A 107 1.85 4.76 -8.47
C VAL A 107 0.60 4.63 -9.32
N MET A 108 -0.56 4.87 -8.71
CA MET A 108 -1.86 4.59 -9.30
C MET A 108 -2.39 5.75 -10.15
N ALA A 109 -3.54 5.52 -10.79
CA ALA A 109 -4.20 6.53 -11.61
C ALA A 109 -4.44 7.85 -10.84
N ASN A 110 -4.19 8.97 -11.52
CA ASN A 110 -4.36 10.34 -11.00
C ASN A 110 -3.51 10.67 -9.76
N ALA A 111 -2.56 9.82 -9.37
CA ALA A 111 -1.60 10.18 -8.35
C ALA A 111 -0.60 11.23 -8.89
N VAL A 112 -0.16 12.14 -8.03
CA VAL A 112 0.80 13.20 -8.36
C VAL A 112 2.02 13.06 -7.46
N VAL A 113 3.21 13.05 -8.06
CA VAL A 113 4.51 13.09 -7.36
C VAL A 113 5.31 14.27 -7.91
N ASN A 114 5.47 15.31 -7.10
CA ASN A 114 6.08 16.57 -7.52
C ASN A 114 7.61 16.61 -7.33
N ALA A 115 8.23 17.65 -7.89
CA ALA A 115 9.68 17.79 -8.05
C ALA A 115 10.46 17.62 -6.74
N GLY A 116 11.68 17.06 -6.83
CA GLY A 116 12.54 16.81 -5.67
C GLY A 116 12.13 15.61 -4.81
N THR A 117 10.96 14.99 -5.06
CA THR A 117 10.47 13.89 -4.23
C THR A 117 11.26 12.60 -4.43
N LYS A 118 11.62 11.96 -3.33
CA LYS A 118 12.27 10.64 -3.29
C LYS A 118 11.31 9.60 -2.72
N VAL A 119 10.75 8.76 -3.59
CA VAL A 119 9.96 7.60 -3.18
C VAL A 119 10.84 6.35 -3.10
N GLY A 120 10.83 5.70 -1.95
CA GLY A 120 11.58 4.48 -1.66
C GLY A 120 11.03 3.25 -2.41
N LYS A 121 11.52 2.08 -2.02
CA LYS A 121 11.18 0.79 -2.64
C LYS A 121 9.86 0.26 -2.12
N HIS A 122 9.12 -0.45 -2.96
CA HIS A 122 7.87 -1.12 -2.59
C HIS A 122 6.82 -0.21 -1.91
N CYS A 123 6.83 1.07 -2.25
CA CYS A 123 5.84 2.03 -1.80
C CYS A 123 4.56 1.91 -2.62
N ILE A 124 3.45 2.37 -2.07
CA ILE A 124 2.18 2.52 -2.78
C ILE A 124 1.77 3.98 -2.67
N ILE A 125 1.75 4.68 -3.81
CA ILE A 125 1.15 6.00 -3.97
C ILE A 125 -0.19 5.78 -4.66
N ASN A 126 -1.26 5.70 -3.86
CA ASN A 126 -2.55 5.18 -4.29
C ASN A 126 -3.35 6.22 -5.09
N SER A 127 -4.51 5.81 -5.62
CA SER A 127 -5.27 6.61 -6.59
C SER A 127 -5.59 8.02 -6.07
N GLY A 128 -5.28 9.03 -6.87
CA GLY A 128 -5.52 10.44 -6.52
C GLY A 128 -4.70 10.95 -5.32
N ALA A 129 -3.71 10.20 -4.81
CA ALA A 129 -2.82 10.71 -3.78
C ALA A 129 -1.91 11.80 -4.35
N VAL A 130 -1.62 12.82 -3.55
CA VAL A 130 -0.73 13.94 -3.94
C VAL A 130 0.46 13.98 -2.99
N VAL A 131 1.65 13.88 -3.56
CA VAL A 131 2.92 14.04 -2.86
C VAL A 131 3.61 15.29 -3.43
N GLU A 132 3.55 16.38 -2.67
CA GLU A 132 4.15 17.66 -3.07
C GLU A 132 5.67 17.63 -3.09
N HIS A 133 6.28 18.74 -3.50
CA HIS A 133 7.72 18.86 -3.70
C HIS A 133 8.57 18.46 -2.48
N ASP A 134 9.80 18.02 -2.75
CA ASP A 134 10.84 17.73 -1.75
C ASP A 134 10.45 16.73 -0.66
N ASN A 135 9.49 15.85 -0.94
CA ASN A 135 9.09 14.81 0.00
C ASN A 135 10.11 13.65 0.04
N ILE A 136 10.28 13.03 1.19
CA ILE A 136 11.05 11.80 1.36
C ILE A 136 10.12 10.71 1.88
N ILE A 137 9.84 9.72 1.04
CA ILE A 137 8.95 8.60 1.34
C ILE A 137 9.80 7.35 1.47
N GLU A 138 9.97 6.82 2.68
CA GLU A 138 10.79 5.62 2.91
C GLU A 138 10.12 4.33 2.41
N ASP A 139 10.89 3.25 2.38
CA ASP A 139 10.45 1.96 1.85
C ASP A 139 9.14 1.46 2.48
N PHE A 140 8.33 0.76 1.67
CA PHE A 140 7.08 0.13 2.07
C PHE A 140 6.01 1.09 2.63
N VAL A 141 6.15 2.40 2.44
CA VAL A 141 5.10 3.36 2.79
C VAL A 141 3.87 3.17 1.89
N HIS A 142 2.69 3.36 2.45
CA HIS A 142 1.43 3.40 1.70
C HIS A 142 0.76 4.76 1.90
N VAL A 143 0.84 5.61 0.88
CA VAL A 143 0.05 6.84 0.78
C VAL A 143 -1.29 6.47 0.13
N SER A 144 -2.35 6.35 0.93
CA SER A 144 -3.64 5.80 0.50
C SER A 144 -4.41 6.76 -0.41
N VAL A 145 -5.55 6.27 -0.92
CA VAL A 145 -6.40 6.96 -1.90
C VAL A 145 -6.68 8.40 -1.46
N GLY A 146 -6.43 9.37 -2.34
CA GLY A 146 -6.72 10.79 -2.09
C GLY A 146 -5.97 11.46 -0.94
N ALA A 147 -5.01 10.79 -0.30
CA ALA A 147 -4.19 11.36 0.75
C ALA A 147 -3.22 12.41 0.19
N LYS A 148 -2.89 13.43 0.98
CA LYS A 148 -2.12 14.60 0.54
C LYS A 148 -0.96 14.86 1.49
N LEU A 149 0.24 14.89 0.94
CA LEU A 149 1.45 15.31 1.64
C LEU A 149 1.86 16.66 1.08
N ALA A 150 1.91 17.69 1.92
CA ALA A 150 2.43 18.99 1.53
C ALA A 150 3.97 18.97 1.39
N GLY A 151 4.56 20.10 0.98
CA GLY A 151 5.99 20.17 0.67
C GLY A 151 6.92 19.79 1.84
N THR A 152 8.04 19.14 1.52
CA THR A 152 9.12 18.82 2.47
C THR A 152 8.66 17.94 3.64
N VAL A 153 7.84 16.92 3.37
CA VAL A 153 7.41 15.95 4.38
C VAL A 153 8.27 14.69 4.30
N HIS A 154 8.67 14.17 5.46
CA HIS A 154 9.34 12.86 5.60
C HIS A 154 8.37 11.83 6.19
N ILE A 155 8.20 10.70 5.49
CA ILE A 155 7.37 9.59 5.94
C ILE A 155 8.26 8.35 6.13
N GLY A 156 8.38 7.91 7.38
CA GLY A 156 9.19 6.78 7.77
C GLY A 156 8.65 5.42 7.30
N LYS A 157 9.56 4.46 7.20
CA LYS A 157 9.35 3.10 6.65
C LYS A 157 8.07 2.42 7.17
N ARG A 158 7.39 1.67 6.29
CA ARG A 158 6.14 0.92 6.58
C ARG A 158 4.97 1.77 7.11
N THR A 159 5.04 3.09 7.06
CA THR A 159 3.96 3.95 7.54
C THR A 159 2.78 3.92 6.57
N TRP A 160 1.58 3.91 7.13
CA TRP A 160 0.32 4.01 6.40
C TRP A 160 -0.27 5.40 6.56
N ILE A 161 -0.46 6.12 5.46
CA ILE A 161 -1.21 7.38 5.40
C ILE A 161 -2.61 7.06 4.90
N GLY A 162 -3.62 7.17 5.76
CA GLY A 162 -5.00 6.75 5.50
C GLY A 162 -5.70 7.51 4.38
N ILE A 163 -6.77 6.91 3.85
CA ILE A 163 -7.58 7.50 2.77
C ILE A 163 -8.00 8.93 3.13
N GLY A 164 -7.73 9.88 2.23
CA GLY A 164 -8.04 11.30 2.43
C GLY A 164 -7.31 12.00 3.57
N ALA A 165 -6.33 11.36 4.23
CA ALA A 165 -5.52 12.02 5.25
C ALA A 165 -4.65 13.13 4.65
N THR A 166 -4.36 14.16 5.43
CA THR A 166 -3.53 15.30 5.00
C THR A 166 -2.39 15.53 5.99
N VAL A 167 -1.18 15.75 5.47
CA VAL A 167 0.01 16.08 6.27
C VAL A 167 0.50 17.46 5.87
N SER A 168 0.58 18.38 6.85
CA SER A 168 1.12 19.73 6.63
C SER A 168 2.62 19.71 6.30
N ASN A 169 3.10 20.79 5.71
CA ASN A 169 4.46 20.92 5.20
C ASN A 169 5.53 20.87 6.31
N ASN A 170 6.75 20.49 5.94
CA ASN A 170 7.93 20.45 6.82
C ASN A 170 7.77 19.53 8.05
N LEU A 171 7.00 18.45 7.92
CA LEU A 171 6.74 17.51 9.00
C LEU A 171 7.45 16.17 8.80
N ASN A 172 7.81 15.53 9.90
CA ASN A 172 8.40 14.20 9.95
C ASN A 172 7.42 13.25 10.65
N ILE A 173 7.16 12.10 10.03
CA ILE A 173 6.39 11.00 10.61
C ILE A 173 7.31 9.79 10.74
N CYS A 174 7.54 9.33 11.97
CA CYS A 174 8.40 8.17 12.19
C CYS A 174 7.79 6.87 11.64
N GLN A 175 8.64 5.85 11.47
CA GLN A 175 8.26 4.56 10.90
C GLN A 175 7.13 3.83 11.66
N ASP A 176 6.51 2.86 10.97
CA ASP A 176 5.46 1.98 11.51
C ASP A 176 4.22 2.72 12.04
N CYS A 177 3.98 3.96 11.60
CA CYS A 177 2.81 4.72 11.99
C CYS A 177 1.57 4.35 11.16
N MET A 178 0.40 4.55 11.76
CA MET A 178 -0.90 4.45 11.10
C MET A 178 -1.61 5.79 11.25
N ILE A 179 -1.70 6.55 10.16
CA ILE A 179 -2.51 7.76 10.10
C ILE A 179 -3.90 7.36 9.60
N GLY A 180 -4.92 7.60 10.41
CA GLY A 180 -6.29 7.19 10.11
C GLY A 180 -6.88 7.91 8.90
N ALA A 181 -7.98 7.36 8.38
CA ALA A 181 -8.75 7.98 7.32
C ALA A 181 -9.16 9.42 7.68
N GLY A 182 -8.96 10.36 6.76
CA GLY A 182 -9.31 11.77 6.92
C GLY A 182 -8.54 12.53 8.02
N ALA A 183 -7.53 11.91 8.65
CA ALA A 183 -6.78 12.56 9.72
C ALA A 183 -5.90 13.70 9.19
N VAL A 184 -5.72 14.76 9.99
CA VAL A 184 -4.90 15.93 9.61
C VAL A 184 -3.71 16.05 10.55
N ILE A 185 -2.52 15.79 10.03
CA ILE A 185 -1.26 15.87 10.77
C ILE A 185 -0.68 17.27 10.63
N ILE A 186 -0.68 18.03 11.73
CA ILE A 186 -0.15 19.41 11.81
C ILE A 186 1.11 19.55 12.67
N LYS A 187 1.64 18.44 13.20
CA LYS A 187 2.84 18.39 14.04
C LYS A 187 3.64 17.12 13.77
N ASN A 188 4.94 17.15 14.04
CA ASN A 188 5.81 15.98 13.92
C ASN A 188 5.26 14.78 14.71
N VAL A 189 5.33 13.60 14.10
CA VAL A 189 4.96 12.32 14.72
C VAL A 189 6.24 11.59 15.08
N ASN A 190 6.67 11.74 16.33
CA ASN A 190 7.93 11.17 16.82
C ASN A 190 7.77 9.81 17.52
N LYS A 191 6.52 9.35 17.72
CA LYS A 191 6.23 8.09 18.41
C LYS A 191 5.39 7.18 17.53
N VAL A 192 5.80 5.93 17.40
CA VAL A 192 5.02 4.92 16.69
C VAL A 192 3.62 4.80 17.30
N GLY A 193 2.61 4.69 16.45
CA GLY A 193 1.23 4.56 16.89
C GLY A 193 0.20 4.84 15.82
N THR A 194 -1.04 4.89 16.27
CA THR A 194 -2.19 5.25 15.45
C THR A 194 -2.63 6.67 15.77
N TYR A 195 -2.81 7.48 14.73
CA TYR A 195 -3.16 8.90 14.84
C TYR A 195 -4.46 9.15 14.08
N ILE A 196 -5.46 9.73 14.74
CA ILE A 196 -6.78 9.98 14.14
C ILE A 196 -7.30 11.37 14.51
N GLY A 197 -8.20 11.92 13.69
CA GLY A 197 -8.90 13.18 13.96
C GLY A 197 -8.33 14.40 13.25
N VAL A 198 -8.95 15.56 13.52
CA VAL A 198 -8.59 16.87 12.96
C VAL A 198 -8.56 17.90 14.12
N PRO A 199 -7.38 18.31 14.60
CA PRO A 199 -6.06 17.75 14.27
C PRO A 199 -5.91 16.31 14.77
N ALA A 200 -4.99 15.57 14.16
CA ALA A 200 -4.77 14.17 14.49
C ALA A 200 -4.01 14.02 15.81
N GLU A 201 -4.53 13.18 16.71
CA GLU A 201 -3.92 12.84 18.00
C GLU A 201 -3.67 11.35 18.10
N ARG A 202 -2.62 10.98 18.86
CA ARG A 202 -2.27 9.57 19.10
C ARG A 202 -3.34 8.93 19.97
N VAL A 203 -3.86 7.78 19.53
CA VAL A 203 -4.79 6.98 20.32
C VAL A 203 -4.10 5.73 20.85
N GLU A 204 -4.33 5.44 22.13
CA GLU A 204 -3.95 4.15 22.72
C GLU A 204 -5.06 3.14 22.45
N MET A 205 -4.73 2.11 21.68
CA MET A 205 -5.66 1.03 21.43
C MET A 205 -5.78 0.14 22.66
N LYS A 206 -6.89 0.25 23.40
CA LYS A 206 -7.25 -0.76 24.39
C LYS A 206 -7.69 -2.02 23.64
N LYS A 207 -6.89 -3.08 23.66
CA LYS A 207 -7.32 -4.42 23.23
C LYS A 207 -8.50 -4.83 24.10
N LYS A 208 -9.72 -4.75 23.58
CA LYS A 208 -10.86 -5.45 24.18
C LYS A 208 -10.92 -6.82 23.51
N VAL A 209 -10.40 -7.84 24.20
CA VAL A 209 -10.67 -9.23 23.83
C VAL A 209 -12.14 -9.45 24.16
N ILE A 210 -13.01 -9.47 23.16
CA ILE A 210 -14.37 -9.97 23.34
C ILE A 210 -14.20 -11.49 23.42
N SER A 211 -14.47 -12.04 24.59
CA SER A 211 -14.47 -13.48 24.83
C SER A 211 -15.34 -14.18 23.80
N ASN A 212 -14.78 -15.21 23.16
CA ASN A 212 -15.49 -16.14 22.27
C ASN A 212 -16.71 -16.71 23.00
N ASN A 213 -17.89 -16.18 22.70
CA ASN A 213 -19.15 -16.86 22.82
C ASN A 213 -20.14 -16.11 21.94
N LEU A 214 -20.34 -16.63 20.73
CA LEU A 214 -21.61 -16.75 20.01
C LEU A 214 -21.28 -17.22 18.59
N LEU A 215 -21.95 -18.31 18.20
CA LEU A 215 -21.99 -18.85 16.85
C LEU A 215 -22.35 -17.72 15.87
N GLY A 216 -21.37 -17.25 15.10
CA GLY A 216 -21.55 -16.19 14.11
C GLY A 216 -20.43 -15.14 14.08
N GLY A 217 -19.27 -15.49 13.53
CA GLY A 217 -18.36 -14.57 12.81
C GLY A 217 -18.07 -13.19 13.41
N GLY A 218 -17.98 -13.02 14.74
CA GLY A 218 -17.73 -11.72 15.36
C GLY A 218 -16.32 -11.18 15.05
N ARG A 219 -16.23 -10.15 14.20
CA ARG A 219 -14.98 -9.49 13.80
C ARG A 219 -14.47 -8.53 14.90
N PRO A 220 -13.15 -8.38 15.11
CA PRO A 220 -12.58 -7.40 16.03
C PRO A 220 -12.92 -5.94 15.66
N TYR A 221 -13.39 -5.14 16.63
CA TYR A 221 -13.63 -3.70 16.49
C TYR A 221 -13.15 -2.93 17.73
N LEU A 222 -12.60 -1.73 17.50
CA LEU A 222 -12.32 -0.70 18.48
C LEU A 222 -13.59 0.05 18.87
N ILE A 223 -13.61 0.58 20.09
CA ILE A 223 -14.62 1.52 20.54
C ILE A 223 -13.91 2.77 21.04
N PHE A 224 -14.25 3.94 20.46
CA PHE A 224 -13.78 5.25 20.91
C PHE A 224 -14.97 6.22 20.94
N ASN A 225 -15.22 6.88 22.07
CA ASN A 225 -16.36 7.80 22.27
C ASN A 225 -17.72 7.25 21.79
N ASN A 226 -18.06 5.99 22.12
CA ASN A 226 -19.28 5.28 21.69
C ASN A 226 -19.38 4.92 20.20
N TRP A 227 -18.36 5.22 19.39
CA TRP A 227 -18.27 4.77 18.00
C TRP A 227 -17.52 3.44 17.91
N LYS A 228 -18.12 2.46 17.24
CA LYS A 228 -17.44 1.21 16.85
C LYS A 228 -16.61 1.46 15.60
N TYR A 229 -15.30 1.55 15.76
CA TYR A 229 -14.37 1.55 14.65
C TYR A 229 -13.99 0.10 14.40
N SER A 230 -14.31 -0.47 13.25
CA SER A 230 -13.71 -1.74 12.87
C SER A 230 -12.19 -1.60 12.98
N LEU A 231 -11.49 -2.56 13.62
CA LEU A 231 -10.02 -2.63 13.52
C LEU A 231 -9.59 -2.75 12.04
N TYR A 232 -10.55 -3.06 11.18
CA TYR A 232 -10.47 -3.23 9.75
C TYR A 232 -11.16 -2.09 8.96
N ALA A 233 -11.23 -0.87 9.50
CA ALA A 233 -11.40 0.34 8.68
C ALA A 233 -10.12 0.70 7.87
N GLY A 234 -9.11 -0.19 7.91
CA GLY A 234 -8.03 -0.36 6.92
C GLY A 234 -7.99 -1.81 6.40
N PHE A 235 -9.16 -2.28 5.94
CA PHE A 235 -9.49 -3.54 5.25
C PHE A 235 -9.98 -4.74 6.04
N LEU A 236 -11.21 -5.14 5.73
CA LEU A 236 -11.66 -6.51 5.92
C LEU A 236 -11.10 -7.42 4.83
N GLU A 237 -10.69 -8.60 5.29
CA GLU A 237 -10.53 -9.89 4.62
C GLU A 237 -9.25 -10.22 3.83
N GLU A 238 -8.48 -11.16 4.39
CA GLU A 238 -8.09 -12.34 3.63
C GLU A 238 -9.35 -12.86 2.90
N LYS A 239 -9.30 -12.80 1.56
CA LYS A 239 -10.38 -12.92 0.58
C LYS A 239 -11.09 -11.59 0.25
N ARG A 240 -10.45 -10.92 -0.70
CA ARG A 240 -11.03 -10.04 -1.71
C ARG A 240 -11.37 -8.62 -1.23
N TYR A 241 -10.87 -7.67 -2.02
CA TYR A 241 -11.16 -6.23 -1.99
C TYR A 241 -10.52 -5.43 -0.86
N ALA A 242 -9.26 -5.12 -1.11
CA ALA A 242 -8.58 -4.04 -0.43
C ALA A 242 -7.72 -3.22 -1.40
N VAL A 243 -8.00 -1.90 -1.50
CA VAL A 243 -7.38 -0.88 -2.37
C VAL A 243 -6.10 -0.30 -1.75
#